data_AF-A0A831K1S9-F1
#
_entry.id   AF-A0A831K1S9-F1
#
_cell.length_a   1.000
_cell.length_b   1.000
_cell.length_c   1.000
_cell.angle_alpha   90.00
_cell.angle_beta   90.00
_cell.angle_gamma   90.00
#
_symmetry.space_group_name_H-M   'P 1'
#
loop_
_entity.id
_entity.type
_entity.pdbx_description
1 polymer ?
#
loop_
_entity_poly.entity_id
_entity_poly.type
_entity_poly.pdbx_seq_one_letter_code
_entity_poly.pdbx_strand_id
1 'polypeptide(L)'
;SRLEKEMEEVAAGKRDPREVIEDSRLLLKKVVERLKENSENVGEEIRKALKEDIRAGRCPRCGAEMMEVRSKWGKRYLRCSNYPRCGKSYPLPQKGTVKYTTDSCPHCRAPMIIYKPPRGREVRMCVNPSCPSVKEGKHEKK
;
A
#
# COMPACT_ATOMS: atom_id res chain seq x y z
N SER A 1 24.36 24.12 -3.09
CA SER A 1 23.32 24.36 -2.05
C SER A 1 23.72 25.58 -1.20
N ARG A 2 22.76 26.27 -0.54
CA ARG A 2 23.07 27.39 0.37
C ARG A 2 23.98 26.94 1.51
N LEU A 3 23.66 25.81 2.16
CA LEU A 3 24.44 25.26 3.27
C LEU A 3 25.88 24.89 2.86
N GLU A 4 26.08 24.37 1.64
CA GLU A 4 27.42 24.04 1.12
C GLU A 4 28.32 25.27 1.07
N LYS A 5 27.79 26.43 0.63
CA LYS A 5 28.53 27.70 0.63
C LYS A 5 28.85 28.16 2.04
N GLU A 6 27.91 28.04 2.98
CA GLU A 6 28.12 28.40 4.38
C GLU A 6 29.18 27.50 5.04
N MET A 7 29.26 26.21 4.66
CA MET A 7 30.30 25.28 5.11
C MET A 7 31.68 25.60 4.52
N GLU A 8 31.76 26.04 3.26
CA GLU A 8 33.01 26.51 2.63
C GLU A 8 33.53 27.79 3.31
N GLU A 9 32.64 28.72 3.67
CA GLU A 9 32.98 29.93 4.42
C GLU A 9 33.53 29.61 5.80
N VAL A 10 32.95 28.62 6.49
CA VAL A 10 33.47 28.11 7.77
C VAL A 10 34.85 27.47 7.59
N ALA A 11 35.04 26.65 6.57
CA ALA A 11 36.34 26.03 6.26
C ALA A 11 37.42 27.07 5.92
N ALA A 12 37.03 28.18 5.29
CA ALA A 12 37.91 29.31 4.99
C ALA A 12 38.12 30.26 6.19
N GLY A 13 37.53 30.00 7.36
CA GLY A 13 37.61 30.85 8.55
C GLY A 13 36.87 32.19 8.45
N LYS A 14 35.99 32.34 7.46
CA LYS A 14 35.25 33.57 7.17
C LYS A 14 33.91 33.67 7.90
N ARG A 15 33.47 32.57 8.53
CA ARG A 15 32.19 32.49 9.23
C ARG A 15 32.29 31.60 10.46
N ASP A 16 31.55 31.96 11.51
CA ASP A 16 31.54 31.18 12.74
C ASP A 16 30.69 29.90 12.57
N PRO A 17 31.22 28.72 12.94
CA PRO A 17 30.47 27.46 12.84
C PRO A 17 29.16 27.44 13.63
N ARG A 18 29.08 28.16 14.76
CA ARG A 18 27.89 28.19 15.63
C ARG A 18 26.75 28.93 14.95
N GLU A 19 27.07 29.99 14.19
CA GLU A 19 26.07 30.72 13.40
C GLU A 19 25.45 29.83 12.32
N VAL A 20 26.26 29.05 11.60
CA VAL A 20 25.76 28.13 10.56
C VAL A 20 24.90 27.00 11.16
N ILE A 21 25.27 26.51 12.34
CA ILE A 21 24.48 25.50 13.07
C ILE A 21 23.13 26.09 13.51
N GLU A 22 23.11 27.30 14.06
CA GLU A 22 21.87 27.98 14.45
C GLU A 22 20.96 28.24 13.25
N ASP A 23 21.50 28.76 12.15
CA ASP A 23 20.75 28.97 10.90
C ASP A 23 20.11 27.67 10.39
N SER A 24 20.87 26.56 10.42
CA SER A 24 20.40 25.24 10.03
C SER A 24 19.29 24.73 10.94
N ARG A 25 19.43 24.91 12.27
CA ARG A 25 18.39 24.56 13.25
C ARG A 25 17.12 25.35 13.03
N LEU A 26 17.24 26.64 12.73
CA LEU A 26 16.11 27.54 12.52
C LEU A 26 15.36 27.19 11.23
N LEU A 27 16.08 26.83 10.17
CA LEU A 27 15.51 26.31 8.93
C LEU A 27 14.74 24.99 9.18
N LEU A 28 15.37 24.03 9.85
CA LEU A 28 14.74 22.75 10.18
C LEU A 28 13.48 22.94 11.04
N LYS A 29 13.53 23.85 12.02
CA LYS A 29 12.38 24.18 12.87
C LYS A 29 11.18 24.66 12.04
N LYS A 30 11.41 25.58 11.10
CA LYS A 30 10.35 26.08 10.19
C LYS A 30 9.75 25.00 9.28
N VAL A 31 10.54 24.00 8.89
CA VAL A 31 10.06 22.86 8.09
C VAL A 31 9.24 21.91 8.95
N VAL A 32 9.73 21.59 10.16
CA VAL A 32 9.05 20.71 11.11
C VAL A 32 7.72 21.32 11.57
N GLU A 33 7.68 22.63 11.84
CA GLU A 33 6.43 23.34 12.19
C GLU A 33 5.41 23.26 11.07
N ARG A 34 5.82 23.54 9.82
CA ARG A 34 4.95 23.37 8.64
C ARG A 34 4.46 21.94 8.45
N LEU A 35 5.29 20.94 8.72
CA LEU A 35 4.88 19.55 8.65
C LEU A 35 3.91 19.17 9.78
N LYS A 36 4.08 19.72 10.99
CA LYS A 36 3.16 19.51 12.12
C LYS A 36 1.79 20.10 11.83
N GLU A 37 1.73 21.32 11.31
CA GLU A 37 0.47 22.00 10.96
C GLU A 37 -0.32 21.25 9.88
N ASN A 38 0.37 20.58 8.96
CA ASN A 38 -0.24 19.81 7.88
C ASN A 38 -0.34 18.30 8.17
N SER A 39 0.06 17.85 9.37
CA SER A 39 0.24 16.43 9.69
C SER A 39 -1.06 15.63 9.64
N GLU A 40 -2.20 16.23 9.99
CA GLU A 40 -3.51 15.58 9.93
C GLU A 40 -3.99 15.38 8.49
N ASN A 41 -3.95 16.44 7.67
CA ASN A 41 -4.35 16.38 6.25
C ASN A 41 -3.47 15.42 5.44
N VAL A 42 -2.15 15.51 5.61
CA VAL A 42 -1.20 14.58 4.99
C VAL A 42 -1.45 13.15 5.48
N GLY A 43 -1.76 12.99 6.77
CA GLY A 43 -2.10 11.69 7.35
C GLY A 43 -3.39 11.10 6.77
N GLU A 44 -4.42 11.90 6.54
CA GLU A 44 -5.68 11.46 5.94
C GLU A 44 -5.52 11.07 4.46
N GLU A 45 -4.80 11.87 3.67
CA GLU A 45 -4.54 11.55 2.26
C GLU A 45 -3.71 10.26 2.12
N ILE A 46 -2.65 10.10 2.91
CA ILE A 46 -1.84 8.88 2.92
C ILE A 46 -2.70 7.68 3.32
N ARG A 47 -3.53 7.80 4.37
CA ARG A 47 -4.44 6.71 4.79
C ARG A 47 -5.49 6.38 3.74
N LYS A 48 -6.01 7.39 3.03
CA LYS A 48 -7.00 7.20 1.95
C LYS A 48 -6.38 6.47 0.77
N ALA A 49 -5.20 6.89 0.32
CA ALA A 49 -4.44 6.21 -0.73
C ALA A 49 -4.14 4.75 -0.33
N LEU A 50 -3.70 4.51 0.92
CA LEU A 50 -3.42 3.16 1.40
C LEU A 50 -4.68 2.27 1.49
N LYS A 51 -5.86 2.84 1.78
CA LYS A 51 -7.13 2.10 1.84
C LYS A 51 -7.61 1.68 0.46
N GLU A 52 -7.42 2.51 -0.57
CA GLU A 52 -7.78 2.19 -1.95
C GLU A 52 -6.95 1.02 -2.47
N ASP A 53 -5.66 0.96 -2.10
CA ASP A 53 -4.75 -0.15 -2.41
C ASP A 53 -5.10 -1.49 -1.72
N ILE A 54 -6.10 -1.53 -0.83
CA ILE A 54 -6.53 -2.74 -0.11
C ILE A 54 -7.89 -3.26 -0.61
N ARG A 55 -8.61 -2.46 -1.43
CA ARG A 55 -9.96 -2.82 -1.91
C ARG A 55 -9.91 -3.78 -3.09
N ALA A 56 -10.28 -5.03 -2.82
CA ALA A 56 -10.36 -6.09 -3.82
C ALA A 56 -11.78 -6.26 -4.37
N GLY A 57 -12.49 -5.17 -4.68
CA GLY A 57 -13.87 -5.26 -5.16
C GLY A 57 -14.88 -5.75 -4.10
N ARG A 58 -16.02 -6.25 -4.59
CA ARG A 58 -17.21 -6.56 -3.75
C ARG A 58 -17.33 -8.04 -3.42
N CYS A 59 -17.90 -8.33 -2.26
CA CYS A 59 -18.19 -9.67 -1.78
C CYS A 59 -19.35 -10.27 -2.59
N PRO A 60 -19.19 -11.45 -3.21
CA PRO A 60 -20.27 -12.07 -3.99
C PRO A 60 -21.45 -12.55 -3.13
N ARG A 61 -21.31 -12.60 -1.81
CA ARG A 61 -22.38 -13.04 -0.88
C ARG A 61 -23.26 -11.89 -0.40
N CYS A 62 -22.68 -10.73 -0.09
CA CYS A 62 -23.40 -9.64 0.57
C CYS A 62 -23.16 -8.25 -0.06
N GLY A 63 -22.35 -8.15 -1.12
CA GLY A 63 -22.06 -6.89 -1.79
C GLY A 63 -21.11 -5.95 -1.06
N ALA A 64 -20.80 -6.20 0.21
CA ALA A 64 -19.84 -5.41 0.99
C ALA A 64 -18.40 -5.54 0.46
N GLU A 65 -17.53 -4.62 0.85
CA GLU A 65 -16.13 -4.58 0.38
C GLU A 65 -15.34 -5.83 0.82
N MET A 66 -14.40 -6.25 -0.02
CA MET A 66 -13.42 -7.28 0.29
C MET A 66 -12.06 -6.62 0.56
N MET A 67 -11.47 -6.93 1.71
CA MET A 67 -10.24 -6.31 2.20
C MET A 67 -9.15 -7.34 2.44
N GLU A 68 -7.89 -6.97 2.24
CA GLU A 68 -6.77 -7.80 2.68
C GLU A 68 -6.67 -7.80 4.21
N VAL A 69 -6.56 -9.00 4.79
CA VAL A 69 -6.30 -9.19 6.21
C VAL A 69 -5.15 -10.17 6.41
N ARG A 70 -4.40 -9.99 7.49
CA ARG A 70 -3.37 -10.93 7.94
C ARG A 70 -3.85 -11.64 9.20
N SER A 71 -3.67 -12.96 9.24
CA SER A 71 -3.93 -13.75 10.46
C SER A 71 -2.83 -13.54 11.51
N LYS A 72 -3.06 -14.04 12.74
CA LYS A 72 -2.06 -14.04 13.83
C LYS A 72 -0.72 -14.68 13.40
N TRP A 73 -0.76 -15.66 12.51
CA TRP A 73 0.42 -16.36 11.97
C TRP A 73 0.96 -15.72 10.69
N GLY A 74 0.57 -14.48 10.38
CA GLY A 74 1.05 -13.73 9.21
C GLY A 74 0.45 -14.16 7.87
N LYS A 75 -0.40 -15.19 7.83
CA LYS A 75 -1.04 -15.62 6.57
C LYS A 75 -1.98 -14.56 6.02
N ARG A 76 -1.87 -14.28 4.72
CA ARG A 76 -2.67 -13.29 3.98
C ARG A 76 -3.97 -13.88 3.45
N TYR A 77 -5.06 -13.14 3.59
CA TYR A 77 -6.40 -13.50 3.11
C TYR A 77 -7.11 -12.28 2.57
N LEU A 78 -8.02 -12.53 1.63
CA LEU A 78 -9.03 -11.55 1.25
C LEU A 78 -10.33 -11.87 1.99
N ARG A 79 -10.78 -10.96 2.85
CA ARG A 79 -11.94 -11.17 3.75
C ARG A 79 -12.97 -10.08 3.55
N CYS A 80 -14.25 -10.46 3.63
CA CYS A 80 -15.36 -9.51 3.62
C CYS A 80 -15.27 -8.56 4.82
N SER A 81 -15.52 -7.27 4.61
CA SER A 81 -15.56 -6.26 5.68
C SER A 81 -16.63 -6.55 6.75
N ASN A 82 -17.72 -7.23 6.37
CA ASN A 82 -18.78 -7.66 7.29
C ASN A 82 -18.48 -8.98 8.03
N TYR A 83 -17.22 -9.40 8.14
CA TYR A 83 -16.85 -10.56 8.96
C TYR A 83 -17.00 -10.21 10.45
N PRO A 84 -17.53 -11.10 11.32
CA PRO A 84 -17.88 -12.51 11.08
C PRO A 84 -19.26 -12.76 10.46
N ARG A 85 -20.16 -11.77 10.40
CA ARG A 85 -21.55 -11.95 9.93
C ARG A 85 -21.66 -12.57 8.53
N CYS A 86 -20.83 -12.15 7.58
CA CYS A 86 -20.81 -12.71 6.23
C CYS A 86 -20.00 -14.02 6.11
N GLY A 87 -18.95 -14.18 6.92
CA GLY A 87 -18.07 -15.37 6.90
C GLY A 87 -17.25 -15.60 5.62
N LYS A 88 -17.39 -14.79 4.56
CA LYS A 88 -16.69 -15.03 3.29
C LYS A 88 -15.23 -14.57 3.35
N SER A 89 -14.31 -15.48 3.06
CA SER A 89 -12.89 -15.21 2.90
C SER A 89 -12.25 -16.11 1.85
N TYR A 90 -11.19 -15.62 1.21
CA TYR A 90 -10.40 -16.35 0.24
C TYR A 90 -8.91 -16.30 0.62
N PRO A 91 -8.17 -17.39 0.49
CA PRO A 91 -6.73 -17.37 0.72
C PRO A 91 -6.03 -16.58 -0.40
N LEU A 92 -5.00 -15.82 -0.03
CA LEU A 92 -4.13 -15.16 -0.99
C LEU A 92 -2.78 -15.89 -1.11
N PRO A 93 -2.04 -15.71 -2.22
CA PRO A 93 -0.64 -16.12 -2.30
C PRO A 93 0.18 -15.51 -1.15
N GLN A 94 0.96 -16.35 -0.47
CA GLN A 94 1.71 -15.93 0.74
C GLN A 94 3.04 -15.25 0.41
N LYS A 95 3.56 -15.45 -0.80
CA LYS A 95 4.78 -14.82 -1.32
C LYS A 95 4.42 -14.02 -2.56
N GLY A 96 5.20 -12.99 -2.86
CA GLY A 96 4.96 -12.12 -4.01
C GLY A 96 3.95 -11.00 -3.72
N THR A 97 3.71 -10.17 -4.74
CA THR A 97 2.87 -8.97 -4.63
C THR A 97 1.50 -9.25 -5.24
N VAL A 98 0.45 -8.76 -4.58
CA VAL A 98 -0.93 -8.82 -5.08
C VAL A 98 -1.40 -7.40 -5.29
N LYS A 99 -1.86 -7.07 -6.49
CA LYS A 99 -2.58 -5.84 -6.80
C LYS A 99 -4.05 -6.18 -6.99
N TYR A 100 -4.90 -5.34 -6.43
CA TYR A 100 -6.35 -5.55 -6.47
C TYR A 100 -6.97 -4.92 -7.71
N THR A 101 -8.02 -5.55 -8.21
CA THR A 101 -8.80 -5.03 -9.33
C THR A 101 -10.25 -4.85 -8.89
N THR A 102 -10.97 -3.97 -9.57
CA THR A 102 -12.41 -3.78 -9.39
C THR A 102 -13.25 -4.84 -10.10
N ASP A 103 -12.60 -5.71 -10.89
CA ASP A 103 -13.27 -6.70 -11.72
C ASP A 103 -13.72 -7.92 -10.93
N SER A 104 -14.89 -8.45 -11.32
CA SER A 104 -15.46 -9.68 -10.78
C SER A 104 -15.28 -10.83 -11.77
N CYS A 105 -14.97 -12.02 -11.26
CA CYS A 105 -14.81 -13.21 -12.08
C CYS A 105 -16.14 -13.59 -12.77
N PRO A 106 -16.17 -13.86 -14.08
CA PRO A 106 -17.40 -14.21 -14.79
C PRO A 106 -18.01 -15.55 -14.34
N HIS A 107 -17.20 -16.46 -13.80
CA HIS A 107 -17.66 -17.80 -13.39
C HIS A 107 -18.23 -17.86 -11.98
N CYS A 108 -17.64 -17.14 -11.02
CA CYS A 108 -18.03 -17.25 -9.61
C CYS A 108 -18.29 -15.92 -8.91
N ARG A 109 -18.22 -14.79 -9.66
CA ARG A 109 -18.40 -13.41 -9.17
C ARG A 109 -17.45 -13.00 -8.05
N ALA A 110 -16.47 -13.83 -7.70
CA ALA A 110 -15.44 -13.46 -6.75
C ALA A 110 -14.47 -12.45 -7.39
N PRO A 111 -13.83 -11.58 -6.59
CA PRO A 111 -12.87 -10.62 -7.11
C PRO A 111 -11.73 -11.22 -7.91
N MET A 112 -11.30 -10.48 -8.93
CA MET A 112 -10.08 -10.76 -9.69
C MET A 112 -8.90 -10.00 -9.05
N ILE A 113 -7.71 -10.61 -9.11
CA ILE A 113 -6.47 -10.03 -8.60
C ILE A 113 -5.36 -10.15 -9.65
N ILE A 114 -4.39 -9.23 -9.61
CA ILE A 114 -3.15 -9.33 -10.37
C ILE A 114 -2.07 -9.77 -9.39
N TYR A 115 -1.51 -10.96 -9.61
CA TYR A 115 -0.49 -11.56 -8.77
C TYR A 115 0.87 -11.55 -9.48
N LYS A 116 1.87 -10.98 -8.81
CA LYS A 116 3.28 -11.03 -9.20
C LYS A 116 4.02 -12.02 -8.31
N PRO A 117 4.34 -13.24 -8.79
CA PRO A 117 5.19 -14.16 -8.03
C PRO A 117 6.61 -13.58 -7.86
N PRO A 118 7.35 -13.99 -6.82
CA PRO A 118 8.74 -13.53 -6.60
C PRO A 118 9.66 -13.81 -7.79
N ARG A 119 9.37 -14.88 -8.54
CA ARG A 119 10.04 -15.25 -9.79
C ARG A 119 8.95 -15.59 -10.80
N GLY A 120 8.85 -14.82 -11.88
CA GLY A 120 7.83 -15.00 -12.93
C GLY A 120 7.18 -13.69 -13.36
N ARG A 121 6.26 -13.79 -14.32
CA ARG A 121 5.50 -12.64 -14.85
C ARG A 121 4.24 -12.40 -14.04
N GLU A 122 3.73 -11.17 -14.11
CA GLU A 122 2.43 -10.84 -13.51
C GLU A 122 1.32 -11.63 -14.21
N VAL A 123 0.41 -12.18 -13.42
CA VAL A 123 -0.74 -12.95 -13.90
C VAL A 123 -2.02 -12.43 -13.28
N ARG A 124 -3.09 -12.34 -14.07
CA ARG A 124 -4.42 -12.00 -13.56
C ARG A 124 -5.22 -13.29 -13.29
N MET A 125 -5.77 -13.41 -12.10
CA MET A 125 -6.46 -14.63 -11.65
C MET A 125 -7.65 -14.34 -10.73
N CYS A 126 -8.57 -15.29 -10.63
CA CYS A 126 -9.66 -15.24 -9.65
C CYS A 126 -9.12 -15.57 -8.25
N VAL A 127 -9.57 -14.82 -7.24
CA VAL A 127 -9.18 -15.05 -5.85
C VAL A 127 -9.72 -16.36 -5.26
N ASN A 128 -10.77 -16.94 -5.86
CA ASN A 128 -11.42 -18.15 -5.37
C ASN A 128 -10.71 -19.41 -5.91
N PRO A 129 -9.97 -20.18 -5.09
CA PRO A 129 -9.27 -21.38 -5.55
C PRO A 129 -10.21 -22.48 -6.04
N SER A 130 -11.45 -22.48 -5.56
CA SER A 130 -12.48 -23.44 -5.98
C SER A 130 -13.12 -23.07 -7.33
N CYS A 131 -12.75 -21.94 -7.94
CA CYS A 131 -13.29 -21.52 -9.23
C CYS A 131 -12.77 -22.43 -10.37
N PRO A 132 -13.65 -22.89 -11.30
CA PRO A 132 -13.24 -23.70 -12.44
C PRO A 132 -12.10 -23.08 -13.27
N SER A 133 -12.14 -21.76 -13.50
CA SER A 133 -11.10 -21.04 -14.25
C SER A 133 -9.71 -21.14 -13.62
N VAL A 134 -9.63 -21.25 -12.28
CA VAL A 134 -8.36 -21.39 -11.57
C VAL A 134 -7.85 -22.82 -11.67
N LYS A 135 -8.74 -23.80 -11.58
CA LYS A 135 -8.39 -25.23 -11.71
C LYS A 135 -7.86 -25.59 -13.10
N GLU A 136 -8.38 -24.92 -14.13
CA GLU A 136 -7.94 -25.09 -15.53
C GLU A 136 -6.66 -24.31 -15.86
N GLY A 137 -6.06 -23.60 -14.89
CA GLY A 137 -4.83 -22.81 -15.12
C GLY A 137 -5.02 -21.61 -16.05
N LYS A 138 -6.26 -21.14 -16.25
CA LYS A 138 -6.58 -19.98 -17.09
C LYS A 138 -6.20 -18.70 -16.36
N HIS A 139 -4.92 -18.33 -16.50
CA HIS A 139 -4.38 -17.06 -16.08
C HIS A 139 -4.23 -16.15 -17.29
N GLU A 140 -4.86 -14.97 -17.26
CA GLU A 140 -4.63 -13.95 -18.27
C GLU A 140 -3.20 -13.41 -18.07
N LYS A 141 -2.35 -13.59 -19.08
CA LYS A 141 -1.03 -12.96 -19.14
C LYS A 141 -1.24 -11.49 -19.50
N LYS A 142 -0.69 -10.58 -18.71
CA LYS A 142 -0.68 -9.15 -19.02
C LYS A 142 0.71 -8.72 -19.46
#